data_AF-A0A2V5ND60-F1
#
_entry.id   AF-A0A2V5ND60-F1
#
_cell.length_a   1.000
_cell.length_b   1.000
_cell.length_c   1.000
_cell.angle_alpha   90.00
_cell.angle_beta   90.00
_cell.angle_gamma   90.00
#
_symmetry.space_group_name_H-M   'P 1'
#
loop_
_entity.id
_entity.type
_entity.pdbx_description
1 polymer ?
#
loop_
_entity_poly.entity_id
_entity_poly.type
_entity_poly.pdbx_seq_one_letter_code
_entity_poly.pdbx_strand_id
1 'polypeptide(L)'
;MATTLSTSDPAPERDVFWERYKKEVMAVLIVALVAVAGYGGYRLYSDQQANAASAMLASAKTAADFQKVISNYPSAPAGGSAYLLLADAQRNEKKFSEANATLQIFLDKFPKHELAGTARLAMAGNLEAMGKKEDALTAYQRLVSGDPHGFTAPIALYSQIHLLKEKKQIEEARRVCETIMTQYRESRLAADAAYQLRSLKIDNAPAAAPPPTIAAPPPPAVSSAPPAPQSAGPSAAAPPVPKAPPPKKP
;
A
#
# COMPACT_ATOMS: atom_id res chain seq x y z
N MET A 1 27.03 -71.04 28.17
CA MET A 1 26.39 -70.56 26.92
C MET A 1 27.29 -69.48 26.34
N ALA A 2 27.55 -69.48 25.03
CA ALA A 2 28.30 -68.43 24.36
C ALA A 2 27.63 -68.16 23.00
N THR A 3 27.16 -66.94 22.78
CA THR A 3 26.38 -66.58 21.59
C THR A 3 27.32 -66.26 20.43
N THR A 4 27.19 -66.98 19.33
CA THR A 4 27.95 -66.72 18.10
C THR A 4 27.41 -65.48 17.39
N LEU A 5 28.14 -64.37 17.47
CA LEU A 5 27.92 -63.20 16.61
C LEU A 5 28.30 -63.58 15.17
N SER A 6 27.29 -63.91 14.36
CA SER A 6 27.48 -64.13 12.92
C SER A 6 27.74 -62.79 12.24
N THR A 7 29.01 -62.43 12.09
CA THR A 7 29.42 -61.30 11.25
C THR A 7 29.35 -61.74 9.78
N SER A 8 28.33 -61.27 9.06
CA SER A 8 28.26 -61.39 7.60
C SER A 8 29.36 -60.52 7.01
N ASP A 9 30.51 -61.11 6.65
CA ASP A 9 31.64 -60.39 6.08
C ASP A 9 31.31 -59.88 4.67
N PRO A 10 31.25 -58.56 4.42
CA PRO A 10 30.89 -58.00 3.12
C PRO A 10 32.09 -57.90 2.16
N ALA A 11 33.30 -58.35 2.55
CA ALA A 11 34.51 -58.24 1.73
C ALA A 11 34.36 -58.79 0.29
N PRO A 12 33.94 -60.06 0.05
CA PRO A 12 33.98 -60.63 -1.30
C PRO A 12 33.03 -59.94 -2.29
N GLU A 13 31.88 -59.44 -1.84
CA GLU A 13 30.96 -58.68 -2.70
C GLU A 13 31.52 -57.31 -3.07
N ARG A 14 32.21 -56.65 -2.12
CA ARG A 14 32.85 -55.34 -2.34
C ARG A 14 34.02 -55.43 -3.32
N ASP A 15 34.83 -56.49 -3.24
CA ASP A 15 35.98 -56.68 -4.12
C ASP A 15 35.55 -56.98 -5.56
N VAL A 16 34.54 -57.84 -5.75
CA VAL A 16 33.96 -58.13 -7.08
C VAL A 16 33.29 -56.89 -7.67
N PHE A 17 32.62 -56.08 -6.85
CA PHE A 17 32.08 -54.79 -7.28
C PHE A 17 33.19 -53.82 -7.74
N TRP A 18 34.29 -53.70 -6.98
CA TRP A 18 35.42 -52.84 -7.35
C TRP A 18 36.10 -53.32 -8.63
N GLU A 19 36.37 -54.62 -8.77
CA GLU A 19 36.95 -55.19 -10.00
C GLU A 19 36.11 -54.87 -11.24
N ARG A 20 34.78 -55.00 -11.15
CA ARG A 20 33.86 -54.80 -12.27
C ARG A 20 33.67 -53.32 -12.62
N TYR A 21 33.40 -52.48 -11.62
CA TYR A 21 32.93 -51.11 -11.83
C TYR A 21 34.02 -50.02 -11.71
N LYS A 22 35.28 -50.37 -11.38
CA LYS A 22 36.40 -49.41 -11.23
C LYS A 22 36.50 -48.35 -12.33
N LYS A 23 36.34 -48.74 -13.60
CA LYS A 23 36.45 -47.80 -14.74
C LYS A 23 35.28 -46.82 -14.80
N GLU A 24 34.07 -47.28 -14.51
CA GLU A 24 32.85 -46.46 -14.53
C GLU A 24 32.80 -45.53 -13.32
N VAL A 25 33.13 -46.03 -12.12
CA VAL A 25 33.26 -45.23 -10.89
C VAL A 25 34.33 -44.15 -11.06
N MET A 26 35.50 -44.48 -11.60
CA MET A 26 36.53 -43.48 -11.89
C MET A 26 36.09 -42.45 -12.94
N ALA A 27 35.36 -42.85 -13.99
CA ALA A 27 34.83 -41.91 -14.97
C ALA A 27 33.81 -40.93 -14.34
N VAL A 28 32.89 -41.43 -13.49
CA VAL A 28 31.93 -40.60 -12.75
C VAL A 28 32.64 -39.66 -11.78
N LEU A 29 33.68 -40.13 -11.07
CA LEU A 29 34.49 -39.29 -10.17
C LEU A 29 35.26 -38.20 -10.92
N ILE A 30 35.78 -38.48 -12.12
CA ILE A 30 36.45 -37.48 -12.98
C ILE A 30 35.43 -36.44 -13.46
N VAL A 31 34.25 -36.85 -13.91
CA VAL A 31 33.16 -35.92 -14.31
C VAL A 31 32.71 -35.07 -13.13
N ALA A 32 32.58 -35.65 -11.93
CA ALA A 32 32.25 -34.91 -10.71
C ALA A 32 33.34 -33.90 -10.33
N LEU A 33 34.63 -34.27 -10.42
CA LEU A 33 35.75 -33.35 -10.19
C LEU A 33 35.77 -32.19 -11.19
N VAL A 34 35.54 -32.46 -12.49
CA VAL A 34 35.45 -31.42 -13.52
C VAL A 34 34.25 -30.50 -13.28
N ALA A 35 33.10 -31.05 -12.88
CA ALA A 35 31.92 -30.27 -12.53
C ALA A 35 32.15 -29.37 -11.29
N VAL A 36 32.80 -29.89 -10.23
CA VAL A 36 33.15 -29.13 -9.03
C VAL A 36 34.19 -28.05 -9.34
N ALA A 37 35.22 -28.36 -10.13
CA ALA A 37 36.25 -27.40 -10.54
C ALA A 37 35.66 -26.29 -11.43
N GLY A 38 34.82 -26.65 -12.40
CA GLY A 38 34.10 -25.70 -13.25
C GLY A 38 33.13 -24.81 -12.46
N TYR A 39 32.37 -25.39 -11.53
CA TYR A 39 31.48 -24.65 -10.63
C TYR A 39 32.25 -23.71 -9.69
N GLY A 40 33.39 -24.17 -9.14
CA GLY A 40 34.27 -23.37 -8.30
C GLY A 40 34.91 -22.20 -9.06
N GLY A 41 35.40 -22.43 -10.27
CA GLY A 41 35.91 -21.38 -11.16
C GLY A 41 34.83 -20.37 -11.55
N TYR A 42 33.62 -20.85 -11.90
CA TYR A 42 32.47 -20.00 -12.21
C TYR A 42 32.02 -19.16 -11.01
N ARG A 43 31.94 -19.76 -9.81
CA ARG A 43 31.71 -19.06 -8.54
C ARG A 43 32.72 -17.93 -8.34
N LEU A 44 34.02 -18.25 -8.31
CA LEU A 44 35.07 -17.27 -8.07
C LEU A 44 35.10 -16.14 -9.10
N TYR A 45 34.84 -16.44 -10.38
CA TYR A 45 34.70 -15.42 -11.43
C TYR A 45 33.48 -14.52 -11.18
N SER A 46 32.31 -15.11 -10.92
CA SER A 46 31.06 -14.40 -10.62
C SER A 46 31.18 -13.54 -9.35
N ASP A 47 31.83 -14.06 -8.31
CA ASP A 47 32.00 -13.38 -7.02
C ASP A 47 32.97 -12.19 -7.15
N GLN A 48 34.08 -12.35 -7.88
CA GLN A 48 34.96 -11.22 -8.22
C GLN A 48 34.25 -10.16 -9.07
N GLN A 49 33.48 -10.58 -10.09
CA GLN A 49 32.73 -9.67 -10.94
C GLN A 49 31.64 -8.92 -10.17
N ALA A 50 30.93 -9.59 -9.25
CA ALA A 50 29.94 -8.96 -8.37
C ALA A 50 30.55 -7.95 -7.39
N ASN A 51 31.72 -8.27 -6.82
CA ASN A 51 32.46 -7.36 -5.93
C ASN A 51 32.95 -6.12 -6.69
N ALA A 52 33.54 -6.29 -7.87
CA ALA A 52 34.01 -5.18 -8.72
C ALA A 52 32.84 -4.30 -9.21
N ALA A 53 31.71 -4.91 -9.58
CA ALA A 53 30.49 -4.19 -9.94
C ALA A 53 29.92 -3.38 -8.77
N SER A 54 29.94 -3.94 -7.55
CA SER A 54 29.46 -3.28 -6.34
C SER A 54 30.34 -2.10 -5.93
N ALA A 55 31.67 -2.23 -6.03
CA ALA A 55 32.61 -1.13 -5.78
C ALA A 55 32.48 0.01 -6.82
N MET A 56 32.23 -0.35 -8.09
CA MET A 56 31.97 0.63 -9.14
C MET A 56 30.62 1.34 -8.95
N LEU A 57 29.59 0.62 -8.49
CA LEU A 57 28.30 1.21 -8.14
C LEU A 57 28.40 2.16 -6.94
N ALA A 58 29.14 1.78 -5.89
CA ALA A 58 29.32 2.59 -4.68
C ALA A 58 30.10 3.89 -4.91
N SER A 59 30.84 4.00 -6.01
CA SER A 59 31.57 5.20 -6.42
C SER A 59 30.85 6.02 -7.51
N ALA A 60 29.82 5.46 -8.17
CA ALA A 60 29.03 6.12 -9.20
C ALA A 60 28.10 7.20 -8.59
N LYS A 61 28.05 8.38 -9.22
CA LYS A 61 27.22 9.51 -8.78
C LYS A 61 26.40 10.17 -9.89
N THR A 62 26.77 9.97 -11.15
CA THR A 62 26.09 10.55 -12.31
C THR A 62 25.41 9.48 -13.15
N ALA A 63 24.42 9.88 -13.97
CA ALA A 63 23.83 9.01 -14.99
C ALA A 63 24.89 8.35 -15.89
N ALA A 64 25.96 9.08 -16.23
CA ALA A 64 27.07 8.54 -17.02
C ALA A 64 27.88 7.45 -16.26
N ASP A 65 27.96 7.50 -14.94
CA ASP A 65 28.66 6.47 -14.16
C ASP A 65 27.80 5.21 -14.01
N PHE A 66 26.50 5.36 -13.71
CA PHE A 66 25.57 4.23 -13.70
C PHE A 66 25.50 3.54 -15.06
N GLN A 67 25.53 4.30 -16.16
CA GLN A 67 25.61 3.75 -17.52
C GLN A 67 26.90 2.92 -17.77
N LYS A 68 28.05 3.32 -17.19
CA LYS A 68 29.28 2.51 -17.23
C LYS A 68 29.15 1.24 -16.40
N VAL A 69 28.55 1.28 -15.20
CA VAL A 69 28.30 0.08 -14.38
C VAL A 69 27.42 -0.91 -15.15
N ILE A 70 26.33 -0.43 -15.77
CA ILE A 70 25.44 -1.24 -16.62
C ILE A 70 26.20 -1.85 -17.80
N SER A 71 27.06 -1.09 -18.47
CA SER A 71 27.83 -1.57 -19.64
C SER A 71 28.90 -2.59 -19.28
N ASN A 72 29.56 -2.44 -18.11
CA ASN A 72 30.63 -3.31 -17.67
C ASN A 72 30.12 -4.60 -16.99
N TYR A 73 28.95 -4.53 -16.36
CA TYR A 73 28.39 -5.60 -15.53
C TYR A 73 26.90 -5.89 -15.84
N PRO A 74 26.51 -6.12 -17.11
CA PRO A 74 25.11 -6.13 -17.56
C PRO A 74 24.24 -7.26 -16.99
N SER A 75 24.83 -8.25 -16.32
CA SER A 75 24.16 -9.40 -15.70
C SER A 75 24.39 -9.50 -14.18
N ALA A 76 25.19 -8.62 -13.59
CA ALA A 76 25.46 -8.65 -12.15
C ALA A 76 24.33 -7.97 -11.35
N PRO A 77 24.07 -8.34 -10.08
CA PRO A 77 23.08 -7.68 -9.24
C PRO A 77 23.29 -6.17 -9.10
N ALA A 78 24.55 -5.73 -8.96
CA ALA A 78 24.89 -4.31 -8.94
C ALA A 78 24.61 -3.60 -10.29
N GLY A 79 24.69 -4.32 -11.42
CA GLY A 79 24.21 -3.84 -12.72
C GLY A 79 22.70 -3.63 -12.72
N GLY A 80 21.93 -4.52 -12.09
CA GLY A 80 20.50 -4.36 -11.82
C GLY A 80 20.20 -3.09 -11.04
N SER A 81 20.80 -2.92 -9.86
CA SER A 81 20.68 -1.71 -9.04
C SER A 81 21.09 -0.42 -9.78
N ALA A 82 22.08 -0.48 -10.67
CA ALA A 82 22.50 0.67 -11.48
C ALA A 82 21.41 1.19 -12.43
N TYR A 83 20.51 0.34 -12.96
CA TYR A 83 19.37 0.82 -13.76
C TYR A 83 18.42 1.69 -12.93
N LEU A 84 18.18 1.35 -11.66
CA LEU A 84 17.30 2.13 -10.79
C LEU A 84 17.91 3.49 -10.47
N LEU A 85 19.21 3.56 -10.19
CA LEU A 85 19.90 4.82 -9.92
C LEU A 85 20.05 5.68 -11.19
N LEU A 86 20.21 5.06 -12.36
CA LEU A 86 20.16 5.76 -13.66
C LEU A 86 18.77 6.34 -13.92
N ALA A 87 17.71 5.57 -13.67
CA ALA A 87 16.32 6.02 -13.83
C ALA A 87 15.95 7.13 -12.86
N ASP A 88 16.44 7.10 -11.61
CA ASP A 88 16.25 8.18 -10.66
C ASP A 88 17.02 9.45 -11.07
N ALA A 89 18.27 9.32 -11.53
CA ALA A 89 19.02 10.45 -12.09
C ALA A 89 18.28 11.10 -13.29
N GLN A 90 17.77 10.29 -14.23
CA GLN A 90 16.94 10.75 -15.34
C GLN A 90 15.64 11.44 -14.85
N ARG A 91 14.93 10.84 -13.88
CA ARG A 91 13.73 11.42 -13.24
C ARG A 91 14.03 12.77 -12.59
N ASN A 92 15.17 12.92 -11.92
CA ASN A 92 15.61 14.18 -11.31
C ASN A 92 15.95 15.25 -12.36
N GLU A 93 16.44 14.84 -13.54
CA GLU A 93 16.56 15.68 -14.74
C GLU A 93 15.22 15.93 -15.48
N LYS A 94 14.08 15.46 -14.91
CA LYS A 94 12.72 15.48 -15.51
C LYS A 94 12.56 14.66 -16.80
N LYS A 95 13.52 13.78 -17.10
CA LYS A 95 13.54 12.86 -18.23
C LYS A 95 12.71 11.61 -17.95
N PHE A 96 11.42 11.81 -17.69
CA PHE A 96 10.50 10.74 -17.24
C PHE A 96 10.29 9.63 -18.27
N SER A 97 10.37 9.95 -19.58
CA SER A 97 10.26 8.98 -20.66
C SER A 97 11.50 8.08 -20.72
N GLU A 98 12.68 8.66 -20.63
CA GLU A 98 13.96 7.95 -20.60
C GLU A 98 14.10 7.11 -19.32
N ALA A 99 13.71 7.67 -18.17
CA ALA A 99 13.61 6.93 -16.91
C ALA A 99 12.71 5.68 -17.05
N ASN A 100 11.53 5.82 -17.67
CA ASN A 100 10.64 4.69 -17.90
C ASN A 100 11.21 3.65 -18.88
N ALA A 101 11.97 4.06 -19.90
CA ALA A 101 12.68 3.14 -20.77
C ALA A 101 13.79 2.37 -20.02
N THR A 102 14.58 3.06 -19.19
CA THR A 102 15.60 2.44 -18.33
C THR A 102 14.99 1.45 -17.31
N LEU A 103 13.85 1.79 -16.71
CA LEU A 103 13.11 0.91 -15.80
C LEU A 103 12.49 -0.31 -16.51
N GLN A 104 12.04 -0.16 -17.75
CA GLN A 104 11.55 -1.30 -18.54
C GLN A 104 12.70 -2.28 -18.86
N ILE A 105 13.86 -1.78 -19.31
CA ILE A 105 15.04 -2.62 -19.58
C ILE A 105 15.50 -3.38 -18.32
N PHE A 106 15.40 -2.77 -17.14
CA PHE A 106 15.63 -3.44 -15.87
C PHE A 106 14.63 -4.58 -15.60
N LEU A 107 13.33 -4.33 -15.80
CA LEU A 107 12.29 -5.34 -15.61
C LEU A 107 12.41 -6.51 -16.60
N ASP A 108 12.82 -6.24 -17.84
CA ASP A 108 13.02 -7.26 -18.88
C ASP A 108 14.26 -8.13 -18.60
N LYS A 109 15.35 -7.53 -18.10
CA LYS A 109 16.61 -8.24 -17.77
C LYS A 109 16.58 -8.94 -16.42
N PHE A 110 15.91 -8.35 -15.43
CA PHE A 110 15.88 -8.83 -14.04
C PHE A 110 14.44 -8.97 -13.51
N PRO A 111 13.54 -9.75 -14.17
CA PRO A 111 12.12 -9.83 -13.82
C PRO A 111 11.84 -10.38 -12.41
N LYS A 112 12.82 -11.05 -11.79
CA LYS A 112 12.79 -11.61 -10.43
C LYS A 112 13.62 -10.82 -9.41
N HIS A 113 14.09 -9.61 -9.74
CA HIS A 113 14.84 -8.79 -8.78
C HIS A 113 13.93 -8.32 -7.64
N GLU A 114 14.46 -8.27 -6.42
CA GLU A 114 13.77 -7.77 -5.21
C GLU A 114 13.23 -6.34 -5.38
N LEU A 115 13.81 -5.56 -6.31
CA LEU A 115 13.45 -4.17 -6.58
C LEU A 115 12.54 -4.01 -7.82
N ALA A 116 12.03 -5.11 -8.39
CA ALA A 116 11.09 -5.08 -9.51
C ALA A 116 9.75 -4.40 -9.14
N GLY A 117 9.32 -4.49 -7.87
CA GLY A 117 8.21 -3.68 -7.35
C GLY A 117 8.55 -2.19 -7.37
N THR A 118 9.74 -1.81 -6.90
CA THR A 118 10.24 -0.42 -6.88
C THR A 118 10.34 0.18 -8.28
N ALA A 119 10.78 -0.60 -9.27
CA ALA A 119 10.80 -0.16 -10.67
C ALA A 119 9.38 0.17 -11.19
N ARG A 120 8.41 -0.72 -10.97
CA ARG A 120 7.01 -0.52 -11.38
C ARG A 120 6.39 0.69 -10.67
N LEU A 121 6.71 0.89 -9.38
CA LEU A 121 6.26 2.04 -8.60
C LEU A 121 6.83 3.35 -9.16
N ALA A 122 8.13 3.38 -9.50
CA ALA A 122 8.78 4.53 -10.11
C ALA A 122 8.21 4.84 -11.50
N MET A 123 7.91 3.82 -12.32
CA MET A 123 7.25 4.02 -13.63
C MET A 123 5.86 4.65 -13.49
N ALA A 124 5.07 4.21 -12.51
CA ALA A 124 3.76 4.78 -12.23
C ALA A 124 3.87 6.26 -11.79
N GLY A 125 4.74 6.58 -10.83
CA GLY A 125 4.97 7.97 -10.39
C GLY A 125 5.57 8.87 -11.48
N ASN A 126 6.34 8.32 -12.41
CA ASN A 126 6.82 9.05 -13.58
C ASN A 126 5.68 9.37 -14.57
N LEU A 127 4.70 8.47 -14.74
CA LEU A 127 3.50 8.75 -15.54
C LEU A 127 2.67 9.90 -14.94
N GLU A 128 2.56 9.97 -13.60
CA GLU A 128 1.92 11.12 -12.92
C GLU A 128 2.66 12.44 -13.18
N ALA A 129 3.99 12.42 -13.10
CA ALA A 129 4.83 13.58 -13.38
C ALA A 129 4.76 14.04 -14.85
N MET A 130 4.41 13.13 -15.77
CA MET A 130 4.05 13.43 -17.17
C MET A 130 2.59 13.88 -17.36
N GLY A 131 1.80 14.00 -16.29
CA GLY A 131 0.37 14.34 -16.34
C GLY A 131 -0.55 13.19 -16.77
N LYS A 132 -0.02 11.98 -16.99
CA LYS A 132 -0.75 10.80 -17.49
C LYS A 132 -1.44 10.05 -16.34
N LYS A 133 -2.39 10.72 -15.70
CA LYS A 133 -3.06 10.26 -14.45
C LYS A 133 -3.80 8.94 -14.63
N GLU A 134 -4.46 8.73 -15.78
CA GLU A 134 -5.12 7.49 -16.15
C GLU A 134 -4.13 6.31 -16.30
N ASP A 135 -3.00 6.53 -17.00
CA ASP A 135 -1.95 5.52 -17.18
C ASP A 135 -1.32 5.17 -15.82
N ALA A 136 -1.07 6.17 -14.98
CA ALA A 136 -0.49 6.01 -13.64
C ALA A 136 -1.41 5.24 -12.68
N LEU A 137 -2.69 5.61 -12.60
CA LEU A 137 -3.70 4.89 -11.83
C LEU A 137 -3.75 3.41 -12.24
N THR A 138 -3.75 3.15 -13.55
CA THR A 138 -3.70 1.80 -14.13
C THR A 138 -2.41 1.06 -13.73
N ALA A 139 -1.25 1.73 -13.75
CA ALA A 139 0.03 1.15 -13.39
C ALA A 139 0.12 0.79 -11.89
N TYR A 140 -0.37 1.66 -11.00
CA TYR A 140 -0.45 1.37 -9.56
C TYR A 140 -1.40 0.21 -9.26
N GLN A 141 -2.56 0.15 -9.91
CA GLN A 141 -3.49 -0.98 -9.77
C GLN A 141 -2.84 -2.31 -10.19
N ARG A 142 -2.17 -2.33 -11.35
CA ARG A 142 -1.43 -3.51 -11.83
C ARG A 142 -0.29 -3.93 -10.89
N LEU A 143 0.40 -2.98 -10.26
CA LEU A 143 1.42 -3.27 -9.26
C LEU A 143 0.81 -4.00 -8.06
N VAL A 144 -0.24 -3.43 -7.46
CA VAL A 144 -0.91 -4.01 -6.27
C VAL A 144 -1.53 -5.37 -6.59
N SER A 145 -2.13 -5.55 -7.77
CA SER A 145 -2.69 -6.84 -8.19
C SER A 145 -1.62 -7.89 -8.52
N GLY A 146 -0.43 -7.48 -8.96
CA GLY A 146 0.68 -8.37 -9.29
C GLY A 146 1.52 -8.79 -8.08
N ASP A 147 1.58 -7.97 -7.04
CA ASP A 147 2.28 -8.26 -5.79
C ASP A 147 1.55 -7.64 -4.56
N PRO A 148 0.47 -8.26 -4.05
CA PRO A 148 -0.32 -7.73 -2.93
C PRO A 148 0.38 -7.78 -1.55
N HIS A 149 1.59 -8.36 -1.47
CA HIS A 149 2.35 -8.49 -0.22
C HIS A 149 3.71 -7.78 -0.27
N GLY A 150 4.13 -7.33 -1.45
CA GLY A 150 5.33 -6.52 -1.63
C GLY A 150 5.26 -5.19 -0.91
N PHE A 151 6.41 -4.76 -0.39
CA PHE A 151 6.60 -3.50 0.33
C PHE A 151 6.12 -2.25 -0.44
N THR A 152 6.04 -2.32 -1.77
CA THR A 152 5.59 -1.22 -2.64
C THR A 152 4.07 -1.14 -2.83
N ALA A 153 3.31 -2.21 -2.51
CA ALA A 153 1.85 -2.22 -2.63
C ALA A 153 1.12 -1.17 -1.76
N PRO A 154 1.44 -0.94 -0.46
CA PRO A 154 0.78 0.11 0.31
C PRO A 154 1.13 1.52 -0.21
N ILE A 155 2.32 1.70 -0.80
CA ILE A 155 2.72 2.97 -1.42
C ILE A 155 1.91 3.21 -2.69
N ALA A 156 1.80 2.20 -3.56
CA ALA A 156 0.99 2.22 -4.76
C ALA A 156 -0.51 2.42 -4.47
N LEU A 157 -1.04 1.85 -3.38
CA LEU A 157 -2.39 2.16 -2.89
C LEU A 157 -2.50 3.63 -2.45
N TYR A 158 -1.54 4.15 -1.69
CA TYR A 158 -1.62 5.52 -1.19
C TYR A 158 -1.60 6.57 -2.31
N SER A 159 -0.79 6.40 -3.36
CA SER A 159 -0.81 7.28 -4.55
C SER A 159 -2.18 7.28 -5.25
N GLN A 160 -2.86 6.14 -5.33
CA GLN A 160 -4.18 6.06 -5.97
C GLN A 160 -5.23 6.94 -5.27
N ILE A 161 -5.10 7.20 -3.97
CA ILE A 161 -6.09 8.00 -3.20
C ILE A 161 -6.27 9.39 -3.85
N HIS A 162 -5.19 10.10 -4.17
CA HIS A 162 -5.33 11.45 -4.73
C HIS A 162 -5.79 11.45 -6.18
N LEU A 163 -5.33 10.50 -7.01
CA LEU A 163 -5.82 10.31 -8.38
C LEU A 163 -7.34 10.03 -8.40
N LEU A 164 -7.83 9.19 -7.48
CA LEU A 164 -9.25 8.90 -7.32
C LEU A 164 -10.03 10.12 -6.81
N LYS A 165 -9.48 10.91 -5.86
CA LYS A 165 -10.08 12.20 -5.44
C LYS A 165 -10.24 13.17 -6.61
N GLU A 166 -9.20 13.37 -7.43
CA GLU A 166 -9.25 14.26 -8.59
C GLU A 166 -10.28 13.80 -9.64
N LYS A 167 -10.41 12.49 -9.84
CA LYS A 167 -11.44 11.88 -10.71
C LYS A 167 -12.86 11.85 -10.07
N LYS A 168 -13.03 12.42 -8.87
CA LYS A 168 -14.27 12.41 -8.05
C LYS A 168 -14.75 11.00 -7.65
N GLN A 169 -13.87 10.00 -7.70
CA GLN A 169 -14.13 8.61 -7.31
C GLN A 169 -13.91 8.45 -5.79
N ILE A 170 -14.75 9.16 -5.02
CA ILE A 170 -14.62 9.32 -3.56
C ILE A 170 -14.80 7.99 -2.81
N GLU A 171 -15.71 7.13 -3.27
CA GLU A 171 -15.98 5.83 -2.62
C GLU A 171 -14.90 4.79 -2.96
N GLU A 172 -14.29 4.87 -4.14
CA GLU A 172 -13.09 4.11 -4.48
C GLU A 172 -11.89 4.57 -3.63
N ALA A 173 -11.69 5.89 -3.48
CA ALA A 173 -10.65 6.44 -2.61
C ALA A 173 -10.85 6.00 -1.14
N ARG A 174 -12.10 5.98 -0.65
CA ARG A 174 -12.47 5.45 0.66
C ARG A 174 -12.03 3.99 0.83
N ARG A 175 -12.42 3.10 -0.11
CA ARG A 175 -12.08 1.67 -0.10
C ARG A 175 -10.56 1.44 -0.14
N VAL A 176 -9.81 2.26 -0.87
CA VAL A 176 -8.35 2.22 -0.91
C VAL A 176 -7.76 2.57 0.47
N CYS A 177 -8.21 3.64 1.13
CA CYS A 177 -7.79 3.96 2.49
C CYS A 177 -8.10 2.81 3.47
N GLU A 178 -9.32 2.26 3.41
CA GLU A 178 -9.76 1.15 4.25
C GLU A 178 -8.95 -0.13 3.99
N THR A 179 -8.51 -0.37 2.75
CA THR A 179 -7.61 -1.48 2.39
C THR A 179 -6.21 -1.31 2.99
N ILE A 180 -5.61 -0.12 2.91
CA ILE A 180 -4.32 0.17 3.57
C ILE A 180 -4.46 -0.05 5.09
N MET A 181 -5.50 0.50 5.71
CA MET A 181 -5.76 0.38 7.15
C MET A 181 -6.05 -1.05 7.63
N THR A 182 -6.53 -1.96 6.77
CA THR A 182 -6.95 -3.31 7.18
C THR A 182 -5.95 -4.39 6.82
N GLN A 183 -5.32 -4.31 5.64
CA GLN A 183 -4.36 -5.30 5.12
C GLN A 183 -2.90 -4.91 5.41
N TYR A 184 -2.58 -3.62 5.46
CA TYR A 184 -1.21 -3.11 5.58
C TYR A 184 -0.98 -2.37 6.92
N ARG A 185 -1.55 -2.89 8.00
CA ARG A 185 -1.62 -2.26 9.35
C ARG A 185 -0.27 -1.79 9.90
N GLU A 186 0.79 -2.53 9.61
CA GLU A 186 2.15 -2.24 10.08
C GLU A 186 2.91 -1.26 9.16
N SER A 187 2.36 -0.95 7.98
CA SER A 187 2.88 0.11 7.14
C SER A 187 2.60 1.47 7.79
N ARG A 188 3.61 2.34 7.81
CA ARG A 188 3.47 3.75 8.22
C ARG A 188 2.27 4.45 7.55
N LEU A 189 1.98 4.08 6.30
CA LEU A 189 0.90 4.63 5.50
C LEU A 189 -0.51 4.27 6.02
N ALA A 190 -0.66 3.32 6.96
CA ALA A 190 -1.95 3.04 7.59
C ALA A 190 -2.46 4.23 8.43
N ALA A 191 -1.57 4.98 9.06
CA ALA A 191 -1.91 6.21 9.78
C ALA A 191 -2.30 7.35 8.81
N ASP A 192 -1.53 7.51 7.73
CA ASP A 192 -1.78 8.52 6.70
C ASP A 192 -3.10 8.22 5.95
N ALA A 193 -3.38 6.96 5.64
CA ALA A 193 -4.64 6.50 5.07
C ALA A 193 -5.84 6.76 6.00
N ALA A 194 -5.68 6.59 7.31
CA ALA A 194 -6.72 6.93 8.29
C ALA A 194 -7.01 8.45 8.33
N TYR A 195 -5.99 9.29 8.16
CA TYR A 195 -6.15 10.73 8.01
C TYR A 195 -6.90 11.09 6.71
N GLN A 196 -6.52 10.49 5.58
CA GLN A 196 -7.23 10.70 4.29
C GLN A 196 -8.68 10.20 4.36
N LEU A 197 -8.94 9.06 5.00
CA LEU A 197 -10.31 8.54 5.22
C LEU A 197 -11.17 9.51 6.03
N ARG A 198 -10.57 10.30 6.94
CA ARG A 198 -11.27 11.34 7.71
C ARG A 198 -11.53 12.58 6.86
N SER A 199 -10.58 13.06 6.05
CA SER A 199 -10.82 14.21 5.17
C SER A 199 -11.90 13.92 4.14
N LEU A 200 -11.87 12.75 3.49
CA LEU A 200 -12.91 12.28 2.56
C LEU A 200 -14.32 12.28 3.16
N LYS A 201 -14.47 11.98 4.46
CA LYS A 201 -15.78 12.00 5.16
C LYS A 201 -16.27 13.42 5.49
N ILE A 202 -15.38 14.40 5.56
CA ILE A 202 -15.71 15.81 5.77
C ILE A 202 -16.02 16.47 4.41
N ASP A 203 -15.17 16.23 3.41
CA ASP A 203 -15.33 16.72 2.03
C ASP A 203 -16.64 16.21 1.37
N ASN A 204 -17.08 14.99 1.73
CA ASN A 204 -18.31 14.35 1.24
C ASN A 204 -19.47 14.37 2.26
N ALA A 205 -19.42 15.23 3.28
CA ALA A 205 -20.59 15.49 4.10
C ALA A 205 -21.60 16.31 3.27
N PRO A 206 -22.88 15.87 3.14
CA PRO A 206 -23.89 16.72 2.50
C PRO A 206 -23.97 18.04 3.29
N ALA A 207 -23.91 19.16 2.57
CA ALA A 207 -23.85 20.49 3.15
C ALA A 207 -24.90 20.61 4.25
N ALA A 208 -24.45 20.86 5.49
CA ALA A 208 -25.28 20.75 6.67
C ALA A 208 -26.57 21.54 6.47
N ALA A 209 -27.72 20.86 6.53
CA ALA A 209 -29.02 21.50 6.36
C ALA A 209 -29.07 22.73 7.28
N PRO A 210 -29.50 23.90 6.79
CA PRO A 210 -29.44 25.14 7.56
C PRO A 210 -30.09 24.89 8.92
N PRO A 211 -29.43 25.26 10.02
CA PRO A 211 -29.87 24.89 11.36
C PRO A 211 -31.33 25.27 11.51
N PRO A 212 -32.20 24.36 11.99
CA PRO A 212 -33.65 24.56 11.92
C PRO A 212 -33.98 25.89 12.54
N THR A 213 -34.50 26.81 11.73
CA THR A 213 -34.78 28.18 12.18
C THR A 213 -35.74 28.10 13.34
N ILE A 214 -35.22 28.27 14.56
CA ILE A 214 -36.01 28.41 15.76
C ILE A 214 -36.78 29.71 15.56
N ALA A 215 -38.03 29.57 15.11
CA ALA A 215 -38.91 30.69 14.92
C ALA A 215 -38.95 31.46 16.23
N ALA A 216 -38.50 32.72 16.21
CA ALA A 216 -38.46 33.54 17.41
C ALA A 216 -39.86 33.53 18.03
N PRO A 217 -40.00 33.30 19.35
CA PRO A 217 -41.30 33.35 20.00
C PRO A 217 -41.93 34.71 19.71
N PRO A 218 -43.22 34.78 19.34
CA PRO A 218 -43.85 36.05 18.98
C PRO A 218 -43.71 37.03 20.15
N PRO A 219 -43.40 38.31 19.87
CA PRO A 219 -43.22 39.30 20.93
C PRO A 219 -44.50 39.40 21.78
N PRO A 220 -44.38 39.57 23.10
CA PRO A 220 -45.55 39.63 23.98
C PRO A 220 -46.47 40.77 23.56
N ALA A 221 -47.75 40.46 23.38
CA ALA A 221 -48.75 41.44 22.97
C ALA A 221 -48.94 42.50 24.08
N VAL A 222 -48.34 43.67 23.88
CA VAL A 222 -48.52 44.83 24.75
C VAL A 222 -49.95 45.36 24.64
N SER A 223 -50.81 44.93 25.56
CA SER A 223 -52.22 45.31 25.63
C SER A 223 -52.37 46.77 26.09
N SER A 224 -52.20 47.72 25.17
CA SER A 224 -52.37 49.16 25.41
C SER A 224 -53.77 49.63 24.99
N ALA A 225 -54.73 49.61 25.92
CA ALA A 225 -56.05 50.21 25.77
C ALA A 225 -56.46 50.95 27.07
N PRO A 226 -56.61 52.28 27.06
CA PRO A 226 -56.97 53.05 28.25
C PRO A 226 -58.48 53.02 28.52
N PRO A 227 -58.92 53.19 29.78
CA PRO A 227 -60.35 53.26 30.13
C PRO A 227 -60.97 54.62 29.75
N ALA A 228 -62.23 54.59 29.31
CA ALA A 228 -63.08 55.76 29.13
C ALA A 228 -64.37 55.60 30.00
N PRO A 229 -64.93 56.68 30.57
CA PRO A 229 -65.92 56.60 31.63
C PRO A 229 -67.38 56.51 31.14
N GLN A 230 -68.24 55.90 31.95
CA GLN A 230 -69.70 56.05 31.87
C GLN A 230 -70.28 56.19 33.30
N SER A 231 -71.32 57.02 33.47
CA SER A 231 -71.77 57.50 34.78
C SER A 231 -73.29 57.61 34.89
N ALA A 232 -73.88 56.89 35.87
CA ALA A 232 -75.29 56.93 36.33
C ALA A 232 -76.38 56.65 35.26
N GLY A 233 -77.54 56.05 35.56
CA GLY A 233 -78.19 55.52 36.78
C GLY A 233 -79.67 55.26 36.44
N PRO A 234 -80.63 55.08 37.39
CA PRO A 234 -80.51 54.75 38.82
C PRO A 234 -81.49 53.62 39.28
N SER A 235 -81.46 53.27 40.58
CA SER A 235 -82.57 52.73 41.40
C SER A 235 -83.20 51.34 41.09
N ALA A 236 -83.15 50.40 42.04
CA ALA A 236 -84.31 50.08 42.93
C ALA A 236 -84.17 48.75 43.75
N ALA A 237 -84.73 48.78 44.97
CA ALA A 237 -85.26 47.65 45.76
C ALA A 237 -84.32 46.55 46.33
N ALA A 238 -84.89 45.69 47.19
CA ALA A 238 -84.23 44.83 48.20
C ALA A 238 -84.72 43.35 48.14
N PRO A 239 -84.19 42.40 48.95
CA PRO A 239 -84.23 40.94 48.69
C PRO A 239 -85.46 40.21 49.27
N PRO A 240 -85.57 38.87 49.09
CA PRO A 240 -85.38 38.02 50.29
C PRO A 240 -84.76 36.59 50.10
N VAL A 241 -83.89 36.22 51.06
CA VAL A 241 -83.90 34.96 51.88
C VAL A 241 -83.60 33.56 51.24
N PRO A 242 -82.80 32.67 51.90
CA PRO A 242 -82.38 31.35 51.38
C PRO A 242 -83.20 30.14 51.90
N LYS A 243 -82.88 28.92 51.42
CA LYS A 243 -83.32 27.62 51.99
C LYS A 243 -82.20 26.56 52.00
N ALA A 244 -82.37 25.52 52.84
CA ALA A 244 -81.34 24.58 53.29
C ALA A 244 -81.71 23.09 52.97
N PRO A 245 -80.81 22.10 53.19
CA PRO A 245 -80.96 20.66 52.84
C PRO A 245 -81.55 19.85 54.03
N PRO A 246 -81.45 18.50 54.17
CA PRO A 246 -80.92 17.43 53.30
C PRO A 246 -82.05 16.43 52.90
N PRO A 247 -82.14 15.09 53.19
CA PRO A 247 -81.33 14.12 53.97
C PRO A 247 -80.71 12.95 53.15
N LYS A 248 -80.00 12.04 53.83
CA LYS A 248 -79.78 10.62 53.46
C LYS A 248 -79.83 9.74 54.71
N LYS A 249 -80.43 8.56 54.62
CA LYS A 249 -80.44 7.42 55.58
C LYS A 249 -81.23 6.24 54.96
N PRO A 250 -81.14 5.01 55.51
CA PRO A 250 -80.18 4.53 56.51
C PRO A 250 -78.77 4.38 55.93
#